data_AF-A0A800A6U2-F1
#
_entry.id   AF-A0A800A6U2-F1
#
_cell.length_a   1.000
_cell.length_b   1.000
_cell.length_c   1.000
_cell.angle_alpha   90.00
_cell.angle_beta   90.00
_cell.angle_gamma   90.00
#
_symmetry.space_group_name_H-M   'P 1'
#
loop_
_entity.id
_entity.type
_entity.pdbx_description
1 polymer ?
#
loop_
_entity_poly.entity_id
_entity_poly.type
_entity_poly.pdbx_seq_one_letter_code
_entity_poly.pdbx_strand_id
1 'polypeptide(L)'
;MTEQSEAPAVRRPPSWLVPGIIGLGTVLLVAVALVREPARFDPDTPEGTVQEYLQAIGEERWDDAFAVLDPDYYQGCGPADLARSVPREPFTAVLAGD
;
A
#
# COMPACT_ATOMS: atom_id res chain seq x y z
N MET A 1 -55.03 30.30 29.92
CA MET A 1 -54.36 30.45 28.61
C MET A 1 -53.03 29.75 28.73
N THR A 2 -52.96 28.48 28.33
CA THR A 2 -51.78 27.61 28.48
C THR A 2 -51.23 27.32 27.09
N GLU A 3 -50.17 28.01 26.72
CA GLU A 3 -49.37 27.67 25.54
C GLU A 3 -48.52 26.44 25.86
N GLN A 4 -48.91 25.28 25.34
CA GLN A 4 -48.03 24.12 25.28
C GLN A 4 -47.05 24.34 24.13
N SER A 5 -45.83 24.72 24.46
CA SER A 5 -44.71 24.76 23.53
C SER A 5 -44.26 23.32 23.26
N GLU A 6 -44.76 22.75 22.16
CA GLU A 6 -44.45 21.39 21.72
C GLU A 6 -43.01 21.35 21.17
N ALA A 7 -42.10 20.77 21.95
CA ALA A 7 -40.71 20.58 21.53
C ALA A 7 -40.65 19.60 20.35
N PRO A 8 -39.84 19.87 19.30
CA PRO A 8 -39.78 19.00 18.14
C PRO A 8 -39.23 17.62 18.53
N ALA A 9 -40.04 16.58 18.29
CA ALA A 9 -39.64 15.20 18.53
C ALA A 9 -38.47 14.82 17.60
N VAL A 10 -37.27 14.70 18.17
CA VAL A 10 -36.09 14.20 17.46
C VAL A 10 -36.31 12.72 17.13
N ARG A 11 -36.62 12.42 15.86
CA ARG A 11 -36.74 11.03 15.40
C ARG A 11 -35.36 10.37 15.46
N ARG A 12 -35.22 9.34 16.29
CA ARG A 12 -34.01 8.50 16.29
C ARG A 12 -33.96 7.71 14.98
N PRO A 13 -32.82 7.71 14.27
CA PRO A 13 -32.69 6.92 13.06
C PRO A 13 -32.84 5.42 13.37
N PRO A 14 -33.44 4.63 12.47
CA PRO A 14 -33.56 3.20 12.65
C PRO A 14 -32.17 2.56 12.84
N SER A 15 -32.03 1.71 13.86
CA SER A 15 -30.77 1.13 14.32
C SER A 15 -30.02 0.32 13.25
N TRP A 16 -30.71 -0.14 12.20
CA TRP A 16 -30.13 -0.83 11.06
C TRP A 16 -29.35 0.08 10.09
N LEU A 17 -29.51 1.40 10.18
CA LEU A 17 -28.70 2.33 9.38
C LEU A 17 -27.22 2.32 9.79
N VAL A 18 -26.92 2.03 11.06
CA VAL A 18 -25.55 2.02 11.59
C VAL A 18 -24.67 0.98 10.87
N PRO A 19 -25.03 -0.32 10.80
CA PRO A 19 -24.23 -1.29 10.06
C PRO A 19 -24.19 -0.99 8.56
N GLY A 20 -25.26 -0.42 7.99
CA GLY A 20 -25.29 -0.01 6.57
C GLY A 20 -24.28 1.09 6.25
N ILE A 21 -24.19 2.13 7.08
CA ILE A 21 -23.23 3.23 6.92
C ILE A 21 -21.79 2.72 7.09
N ILE A 22 -21.55 1.85 8.08
CA ILE A 22 -20.22 1.25 8.29
C ILE A 22 -19.83 0.43 7.06
N GLY A 23 -20.70 -0.48 6.59
CA GLY A 23 -20.44 -1.31 5.42
C GLY A 23 -20.17 -0.48 4.17
N LEU A 24 -21.00 0.54 3.91
CA LEU A 24 -20.79 1.46 2.80
C LEU A 24 -19.45 2.20 2.93
N GLY A 25 -19.12 2.70 4.13
CA GLY A 25 -17.85 3.35 4.41
C GLY A 25 -16.65 2.44 4.13
N THR A 26 -16.70 1.18 4.58
CA THR A 26 -15.64 0.19 4.33
C THR A 26 -15.46 -0.08 2.85
N VAL A 27 -16.55 -0.29 2.09
CA VAL A 27 -16.48 -0.50 0.64
C VAL A 27 -15.84 0.70 -0.06
N LEU A 28 -16.20 1.91 0.37
CA LEU A 28 -15.67 3.15 -0.22
C LEU A 28 -14.18 3.33 0.09
N LEU A 29 -13.74 3.01 1.32
CA LEU A 29 -12.32 3.03 1.69
C LEU A 29 -11.50 2.01 0.91
N VAL A 30 -12.02 0.78 0.75
CA VAL A 30 -11.37 -0.25 -0.07
C VAL A 30 -11.25 0.22 -1.52
N ALA A 31 -12.32 0.77 -2.09
CA ALA A 31 -12.28 1.32 -3.45
C ALA A 31 -11.19 2.38 -3.58
N VAL A 32 -11.15 3.37 -2.68
CA VAL A 32 -10.10 4.42 -2.68
C VAL A 32 -8.70 3.84 -2.52
N ALA A 33 -8.52 2.84 -1.66
CA ALA A 33 -7.23 2.17 -1.47
C ALA A 33 -6.76 1.45 -2.73
N LEU A 34 -7.67 0.88 -3.52
CA LEU A 34 -7.34 0.22 -4.78
C LEU A 34 -6.97 1.19 -5.91
N VAL A 35 -7.45 2.44 -5.89
CA VAL A 35 -7.10 3.45 -6.91
C VAL A 35 -5.86 4.26 -6.52
N ARG A 36 -5.45 4.26 -5.26
CA ARG A 36 -4.23 4.94 -4.84
C ARG A 36 -3.01 4.22 -5.41
N GLU A 37 -2.31 4.91 -6.31
CA GLU A 37 -1.01 4.46 -6.78
C GLU A 37 -0.04 4.38 -5.59
N PRO A 38 0.80 3.32 -5.52
CA PRO A 38 1.84 3.25 -4.51
C PRO A 38 2.75 4.47 -4.65
N ALA A 39 3.18 5.02 -3.50
CA ALA A 39 4.10 6.14 -3.49
C ALA A 39 5.36 5.76 -4.28
N ARG A 40 5.63 6.46 -5.38
CA ARG A 40 6.85 6.30 -6.16
C ARG A 40 7.87 7.33 -5.67
N PHE A 41 9.04 6.84 -5.27
CA PHE A 41 10.18 7.69 -4.98
C PHE A 41 10.84 8.13 -6.28
N ASP A 42 11.61 9.21 -6.20
CA ASP A 42 12.41 9.70 -7.32
C ASP A 42 13.51 8.66 -7.63
N PRO A 43 13.60 8.12 -8.85
CA PRO A 43 14.56 7.07 -9.21
C PRO A 43 16.02 7.51 -9.05
N ASP A 44 16.29 8.82 -9.09
CA ASP A 44 17.63 9.38 -8.94
C ASP A 44 18.08 9.49 -7.46
N THR A 45 17.22 9.10 -6.50
CA THR A 45 17.58 9.05 -5.08
C THR A 45 17.86 7.62 -4.60
N PRO A 46 18.65 7.45 -3.52
CA PRO A 46 18.90 6.12 -2.95
C PRO A 46 17.62 5.36 -2.60
N GLU A 47 16.60 6.05 -2.10
CA GLU A 47 15.30 5.47 -1.76
C GLU A 47 14.56 4.98 -3.00
N GLY A 48 14.67 5.71 -4.12
CA GLY A 48 14.15 5.31 -5.42
C GLY A 48 14.80 4.04 -5.94
N THR A 49 16.13 3.96 -5.93
CA THR A 49 16.86 2.75 -6.34
C THR A 49 16.48 1.53 -5.50
N VAL A 50 16.38 1.68 -4.17
CA VAL A 50 15.97 0.57 -3.29
C VAL A 50 14.52 0.16 -3.56
N GLN A 51 13.62 1.11 -3.78
CA GLN A 51 12.23 0.81 -4.15
C GLN A 51 12.15 0.05 -5.48
N GLU A 52 12.90 0.48 -6.50
CA GLU A 52 12.95 -0.18 -7.80
C GLU A 52 13.48 -1.61 -7.68
N TYR A 53 14.59 -1.80 -6.95
CA TYR A 53 15.13 -3.12 -6.64
C TYR A 53 14.07 -4.03 -6.00
N LEU A 54 13.42 -3.57 -4.92
CA LEU A 54 12.44 -4.36 -4.18
C LEU A 54 11.17 -4.64 -4.99
N GLN A 55 10.71 -3.70 -5.82
CA GLN A 55 9.59 -3.94 -6.75
C GLN A 55 9.97 -4.98 -7.79
N ALA A 56 11.16 -4.89 -8.38
CA ALA A 56 11.64 -5.87 -9.36
C ALA A 56 11.76 -7.27 -8.74
N ILE A 57 12.23 -7.38 -7.48
CA ILE A 57 12.23 -8.64 -6.73
C ILE A 57 10.82 -9.18 -6.51
N GLY A 58 9.88 -8.33 -6.07
CA GLY A 58 8.50 -8.73 -5.81
C GLY A 58 7.71 -9.13 -7.07
N GLU A 59 8.09 -8.59 -8.23
CA GLU A 59 7.49 -8.88 -9.54
C GLU A 59 8.25 -9.96 -10.33
N GLU A 60 9.26 -10.59 -9.72
CA GLU A 60 10.13 -11.59 -10.36
C GLU A 60 10.89 -11.07 -11.61
N ARG A 61 11.10 -9.75 -11.70
CA ARG A 61 11.88 -9.09 -12.74
C ARG A 61 13.36 -9.09 -12.39
N TRP A 62 13.98 -10.27 -12.49
CA TRP A 62 15.36 -10.48 -12.02
C TRP A 62 16.42 -9.68 -12.77
N ASP A 63 16.24 -9.48 -14.08
CA ASP A 63 17.17 -8.68 -14.88
C ASP A 63 17.15 -7.20 -14.44
N ASP A 64 15.96 -6.66 -14.15
CA ASP A 64 15.79 -5.29 -13.68
C ASP A 64 16.35 -5.12 -12.27
N ALA A 65 16.10 -6.08 -11.38
CA ALA A 65 16.67 -6.08 -10.04
C ALA A 65 18.20 -6.19 -10.06
N PHE A 66 18.77 -6.94 -11.01
CA PHE A 66 20.21 -7.08 -11.15
C PHE A 66 20.87 -5.83 -11.75
N ALA A 67 20.17 -5.12 -12.65
CA ALA A 67 20.70 -3.93 -13.32
C ALA A 67 21.01 -2.75 -12.38
N VAL A 68 20.31 -2.67 -11.24
CA VAL A 68 20.51 -1.61 -10.23
C VAL A 68 21.57 -1.96 -9.19
N LEU A 69 22.14 -3.17 -9.22
CA LEU A 69 23.22 -3.57 -8.33
C LEU A 69 24.55 -2.94 -8.79
N ASP A 70 25.43 -2.68 -7.82
CA ASP A 70 26.78 -2.18 -8.10
C ASP A 70 27.68 -3.32 -8.65
N PRO A 71 28.24 -3.18 -9.87
CA PRO A 71 29.05 -4.20 -10.55
C PRO A 71 30.29 -4.67 -9.78
N ASP A 72 30.78 -3.87 -8.83
CA ASP A 72 31.97 -4.23 -8.07
C ASP A 72 31.70 -5.37 -7.07
N TYR A 73 30.44 -5.61 -6.68
CA TYR A 73 30.08 -6.52 -5.59
C TYR A 73 29.54 -7.89 -6.04
N TYR A 74 29.25 -8.11 -7.33
CA TYR A 74 28.63 -9.35 -7.82
C TYR A 74 29.44 -10.09 -8.89
N GLN A 75 30.76 -9.87 -8.98
CA GLN A 75 31.59 -10.53 -10.00
C GLN A 75 31.38 -12.06 -10.02
N GLY A 76 30.89 -12.56 -11.16
CA GLY A 76 30.60 -13.98 -11.37
C GLY A 76 29.18 -14.44 -10.99
N CYS A 77 28.35 -13.57 -10.42
CA CYS A 77 26.93 -13.80 -10.22
C CYS A 77 26.12 -13.22 -11.38
N GLY A 78 24.97 -13.81 -11.68
CA GLY A 78 24.00 -13.28 -12.63
C GLY A 78 22.58 -13.21 -12.08
N PRO A 79 21.61 -12.75 -12.89
CA PRO A 79 20.20 -12.70 -12.52
C PRO A 79 19.65 -14.05 -12.05
N ALA A 80 20.17 -15.17 -12.59
CA ALA A 80 19.79 -16.51 -12.18
C ALA A 80 20.24 -16.91 -10.76
N ASP A 81 21.31 -16.30 -10.24
CA ASP A 81 21.78 -16.51 -8.86
C ASP A 81 20.94 -15.69 -7.88
N LEU A 82 20.53 -14.49 -8.31
CA LEU A 82 19.54 -13.67 -7.59
C LEU A 82 18.23 -14.45 -7.44
N ALA A 83 17.65 -14.95 -8.54
CA ALA A 83 16.40 -15.73 -8.51
C ALA A 83 16.46 -16.99 -7.62
N ARG A 84 17.65 -17.58 -7.45
CA ARG A 84 17.85 -18.74 -6.57
C ARG A 84 17.95 -18.38 -5.08
N SER A 85 18.31 -17.14 -4.75
CA SER A 85 18.63 -16.72 -3.38
C SER A 85 17.51 -15.94 -2.69
N VAL A 86 16.54 -15.40 -3.44
CA VAL A 86 15.42 -14.66 -2.85
C VAL A 86 14.44 -15.54 -2.06
N PRO A 87 13.85 -15.00 -0.97
CA PRO A 87 12.75 -15.64 -0.26
C PRO A 87 11.53 -15.83 -1.18
N ARG A 88 10.88 -17.00 -1.11
CA ARG A 88 9.64 -17.28 -1.86
C ARG A 88 8.36 -16.88 -1.11
N GLU A 89 8.52 -16.41 0.11
CA GLU A 89 7.42 -15.96 0.95
C GLU A 89 7.14 -14.47 0.66
N PRO A 90 5.88 -14.02 0.73
CA PRO A 90 5.56 -12.59 0.65
C PRO A 90 6.33 -11.82 1.72
N PHE A 91 6.90 -10.68 1.34
CA PHE A 91 7.66 -9.84 2.26
C PHE A 91 7.13 -8.40 2.27
N THR A 92 7.38 -7.73 3.40
CA THR A 92 7.15 -6.30 3.56
C THR A 92 8.49 -5.67 3.90
N ALA A 93 8.88 -4.64 3.13
CA ALA A 93 10.06 -3.84 3.41
C ALA A 93 9.61 -2.43 3.85
N VAL A 94 10.30 -1.88 4.86
CA VAL A 94 10.07 -0.52 5.34
C VAL A 94 11.36 0.27 5.15
N LEU A 95 11.29 1.32 4.34
CA LEU A 95 12.36 2.33 4.25
C LEU A 95 12.22 3.25 5.47
N ALA A 96 13.15 3.17 6.41
CA ALA A 96 13.22 4.13 7.50
C ALA A 96 13.70 5.47 6.91
N GLY A 97 12.84 6.48 6.91
CA GLY A 97 13.24 7.86 6.66
C GLY A 97 13.72 8.49 7.97
N ASP A 98 14.89 9.12 7.94
CA ASP A 98 15.39 9.96 9.04
C ASP A 98 14.59 11.28 9.16
#